data_AF-A0A1M4SDH4-F1
#
_entry.id   AF-A0A1M4SDH4-F1
#
_cell.length_a   1.000
_cell.length_b   1.000
_cell.length_c   1.000
_cell.angle_alpha   90.00
_cell.angle_beta   90.00
_cell.angle_gamma   90.00
#
_symmetry.space_group_name_H-M   'P 1'
#
loop_
_entity.id
_entity.type
_entity.pdbx_description
1 polymer ?
#
loop_
_entity_poly.entity_id
_entity_poly.type
_entity_poly.pdbx_seq_one_letter_code
_entity_poly.pdbx_strand_id
1 'polypeptide(L)'
;MAHNLTHFVYYFLVLQLPACNFDTVKIGFHFDIVKIEVFNQPMSTLKTQYHHGDLTKSLLESASLIIKEQGVESLSMRKLADTVGVSRTAPYHHFKDKNALLCALAEQGFYEQAKMLHSLRAQKNTAEEGFKKYVHAYLEYALQHNETYDLMYGRTLWKAGNPSDSLKAASKQTFKAWIDWVEELQEQNILPSNNTPLRIGQTTWASLHGLARLFIDGIYLDTEDLTDMVEQMIKNLCSTST
;
A
#
# COMPACT_ATOMS: atom_id res chain seq x y z
N MET A 1 5.44 33.48 -40.78
CA MET A 1 4.44 32.41 -40.58
C MET A 1 4.47 32.07 -39.10
N ALA A 2 3.43 32.50 -38.36
CA ALA A 2 3.30 32.33 -36.93
C ALA A 2 2.51 31.05 -36.63
N HIS A 3 3.03 30.17 -35.77
CA HIS A 3 2.31 29.00 -35.28
C HIS A 3 1.59 29.37 -33.98
N ASN A 4 0.26 29.23 -34.00
CA ASN A 4 -0.65 29.44 -32.88
C ASN A 4 -0.46 28.36 -31.81
N LEU A 5 -0.22 28.78 -30.57
CA LEU A 5 -0.33 27.97 -29.35
C LEU A 5 -1.75 28.13 -28.80
N THR A 6 -2.58 27.10 -28.93
CA THR A 6 -3.91 27.04 -28.32
C THR A 6 -3.76 26.82 -26.81
N HIS A 7 -3.99 27.87 -26.01
CA HIS A 7 -4.07 27.77 -24.56
C HIS A 7 -5.41 27.13 -24.15
N PHE A 8 -5.38 25.98 -23.45
CA PHE A 8 -6.52 25.50 -22.67
C PHE A 8 -6.47 26.15 -21.29
N VAL A 9 -7.39 27.08 -21.02
CA VAL A 9 -7.57 27.65 -19.69
C VAL A 9 -8.52 26.74 -18.92
N TYR A 10 -8.00 25.95 -17.98
CA TYR A 10 -8.82 25.22 -17.03
C TYR A 10 -9.30 26.19 -15.94
N TYR A 11 -10.60 26.51 -15.94
CA TYR A 11 -11.23 27.21 -14.83
C TYR A 11 -11.64 26.20 -13.75
N PHE A 12 -10.98 26.24 -12.58
CA PHE A 12 -11.47 25.57 -11.38
C PHE A 12 -12.54 26.45 -10.72
N LEU A 13 -13.80 26.00 -10.70
CA LEU A 13 -14.84 26.60 -9.88
C LEU A 13 -14.94 25.79 -8.57
N VAL A 14 -14.40 26.31 -7.48
CA VAL A 14 -14.57 25.72 -6.14
C VAL A 14 -15.88 26.25 -5.55
N LEU A 15 -16.92 25.41 -5.50
CA LEU A 15 -18.16 25.72 -4.78
C LEU A 15 -18.05 25.20 -3.35
N GLN A 16 -17.98 26.13 -2.39
CA GLN A 16 -18.03 25.82 -0.96
C GLN A 16 -19.49 25.54 -0.56
N LEU A 17 -19.85 24.27 -0.46
CA LEU A 17 -21.12 23.84 0.11
C LEU A 17 -20.95 23.64 1.64
N PRO A 18 -21.95 24.01 2.46
CA PRO A 18 -21.91 23.73 3.90
C PRO A 18 -21.80 22.23 4.16
N ALA A 19 -21.24 21.85 5.31
CA ALA A 19 -20.88 20.48 5.68
C ALA A 19 -22.04 19.48 5.50
N CYS A 20 -22.06 18.82 4.35
CA CYS A 20 -22.99 17.75 4.00
C CYS A 20 -22.19 16.56 3.50
N ASN A 21 -22.51 15.37 4.00
CA ASN A 21 -22.06 14.10 3.42
C ASN A 21 -22.98 13.78 2.24
N PHE A 22 -22.42 13.46 1.08
CA PHE A 22 -23.17 13.12 -0.13
C PHE A 22 -22.84 11.70 -0.56
N ASP A 23 -23.86 10.87 -0.76
CA ASP A 23 -23.67 9.48 -1.22
C ASP A 23 -23.68 9.35 -2.75
N THR A 24 -24.27 10.28 -3.50
CA THR A 24 -24.29 10.25 -4.99
C THR A 24 -24.51 11.65 -5.57
N VAL A 25 -23.72 12.04 -6.59
CA VAL A 25 -23.90 13.28 -7.35
C VAL A 25 -24.14 12.94 -8.83
N LYS A 26 -25.23 13.45 -9.43
CA LYS A 26 -25.47 13.36 -10.89
C LYS A 26 -25.16 14.69 -11.54
N ILE A 27 -24.27 14.68 -12.53
CA ILE A 27 -23.90 15.86 -13.32
C ILE A 27 -24.41 15.63 -14.75
N GLY A 28 -25.32 16.49 -15.20
CA GLY A 28 -25.81 16.50 -16.58
C GLY A 28 -25.27 17.72 -17.33
N PHE A 29 -24.80 17.52 -18.57
CA PHE A 29 -24.33 18.60 -19.43
C PHE A 29 -25.43 19.02 -20.42
N HIS A 30 -25.84 20.28 -20.33
CA HIS A 30 -26.39 21.05 -21.46
C HIS A 30 -25.68 22.40 -21.44
N PHE A 31 -25.17 22.82 -22.59
CA PHE A 31 -24.48 24.09 -22.72
C PHE A 31 -25.41 25.20 -22.19
N ASP A 32 -24.89 25.91 -21.19
CA ASP A 32 -25.37 27.15 -20.57
C ASP A 32 -26.00 27.10 -19.17
N ILE A 33 -26.40 25.94 -18.60
CA ILE A 33 -26.84 25.87 -17.18
C ILE A 33 -26.52 24.49 -16.56
N VAL A 34 -25.79 24.47 -15.42
CA VAL A 34 -25.65 23.27 -14.57
C VAL A 34 -26.74 23.27 -13.51
N LYS A 35 -27.66 22.30 -13.57
CA LYS A 35 -28.68 22.08 -12.54
C LYS A 35 -28.19 21.02 -11.56
N ILE A 36 -27.98 21.39 -10.30
CA ILE A 36 -27.62 20.47 -9.21
C ILE A 36 -28.89 20.19 -8.40
N GLU A 37 -29.35 18.95 -8.40
CA GLU A 37 -30.47 18.49 -7.57
C GLU A 37 -29.93 17.69 -6.38
N VAL A 38 -30.12 18.20 -5.17
CA VAL A 38 -29.71 17.54 -3.93
C VAL A 38 -30.92 16.82 -3.33
N PHE A 39 -30.84 15.50 -3.21
CA PHE A 39 -31.87 14.69 -2.57
C PHE A 39 -31.42 14.31 -1.16
N ASN A 40 -32.16 14.75 -0.15
CA ASN A 40 -31.92 14.38 1.24
C ASN A 40 -32.84 13.20 1.59
N GLN A 41 -32.35 11.97 1.50
CA GLN A 41 -33.08 10.83 2.06
C GLN A 41 -32.81 10.76 3.58
N PRO A 42 -33.84 10.54 4.41
CA PRO A 42 -33.61 10.33 5.83
C PRO A 42 -32.72 9.10 6.00
N MET A 43 -31.60 9.27 6.73
CA MET A 43 -30.73 8.17 7.15
C MET A 43 -31.56 7.15 7.93
N SER A 44 -32.00 6.10 7.24
CA SER A 44 -32.26 4.82 7.86
C SER A 44 -30.96 4.43 8.56
N THR A 45 -31.01 4.23 9.88
CA THR A 45 -29.89 3.69 10.65
C THR A 45 -29.54 2.32 10.09
N LEU A 46 -28.69 2.28 9.07
CA LEU A 46 -28.01 1.07 8.66
C LEU A 46 -27.06 0.74 9.79
N LYS A 47 -27.55 -0.03 10.76
CA LYS A 47 -26.71 -0.94 11.53
C LYS A 47 -25.88 -1.69 10.50
N THR A 48 -24.62 -1.28 10.33
CA THR A 48 -23.65 -2.01 9.52
C THR A 48 -23.71 -3.45 9.98
N GLN A 49 -24.19 -4.28 9.07
CA GLN A 49 -24.50 -5.66 9.28
C GLN A 49 -23.23 -6.34 9.81
N TYR A 50 -23.28 -6.71 11.08
CA TYR A 50 -22.20 -7.40 11.78
C TYR A 50 -21.81 -8.63 10.95
N HIS A 51 -20.66 -8.57 10.26
CA HIS A 51 -20.11 -9.74 9.60
C HIS A 51 -19.61 -10.70 10.69
N HIS A 52 -20.51 -11.56 11.18
CA HIS A 52 -20.27 -12.57 12.22
C HIS A 52 -19.17 -13.61 11.88
N GLY A 53 -18.43 -13.46 10.79
CA GLY A 53 -17.48 -14.47 10.30
C GLY A 53 -16.08 -14.37 10.88
N ASP A 54 -15.54 -13.17 11.09
CA ASP A 54 -14.16 -13.01 11.54
C ASP A 54 -13.93 -11.68 12.27
N LEU A 55 -14.11 -11.68 13.59
CA LEU A 55 -13.82 -10.53 14.44
C LEU A 55 -12.34 -10.09 14.29
N THR A 56 -11.42 -11.02 14.07
CA THR A 56 -10.00 -10.72 13.84
C THR A 56 -9.84 -9.83 12.62
N LYS A 57 -10.50 -10.19 11.50
CA LYS A 57 -10.48 -9.40 10.27
C LYS A 57 -11.05 -8.00 10.49
N SER A 58 -12.22 -7.89 11.13
CA SER A 58 -12.84 -6.57 11.41
C SER A 58 -11.95 -5.69 12.29
N LEU A 59 -11.25 -6.28 13.26
CA LEU A 59 -10.28 -5.58 14.11
C LEU A 59 -9.06 -5.10 13.32
N LEU A 60 -8.51 -5.94 12.43
CA LEU A 60 -7.37 -5.56 11.59
C LEU A 60 -7.76 -4.46 10.59
N GLU A 61 -8.89 -4.59 9.90
CA GLU A 61 -9.37 -3.57 8.95
C GLU A 61 -9.61 -2.22 9.65
N SER A 62 -10.27 -2.23 10.81
CA SER A 62 -10.53 -1.00 11.57
C SER A 62 -9.25 -0.41 12.15
N ALA A 63 -8.30 -1.23 12.60
CA ALA A 63 -7.00 -0.77 13.07
C ALA A 63 -6.21 -0.12 11.93
N SER A 64 -6.18 -0.75 10.74
CA SER A 64 -5.54 -0.21 9.55
C SER A 64 -6.11 1.18 9.19
N LEU A 65 -7.43 1.33 9.18
CA LEU A 65 -8.08 2.61 8.91
C LEU A 65 -7.72 3.68 9.95
N ILE A 66 -7.75 3.34 11.24
CA ILE A 66 -7.38 4.29 12.31
C ILE A 66 -5.92 4.74 12.15
N ILE A 67 -5.00 3.82 11.84
CA ILE A 67 -3.58 4.16 11.65
C ILE A 67 -3.42 5.06 10.42
N LYS A 68 -4.12 4.76 9.33
CA LYS A 68 -4.10 5.56 8.09
C LYS A 68 -4.56 6.99 8.30
N GLU A 69 -5.66 7.19 9.04
CA GLU A 69 -6.24 8.52 9.22
C GLU A 69 -5.55 9.34 10.30
N GLN A 70 -5.05 8.69 11.36
CA GLN A 70 -4.73 9.36 12.63
C GLN A 70 -3.36 8.94 13.19
N GLY A 71 -2.62 8.10 12.47
CA GLY A 71 -1.32 7.59 12.89
C GLY A 71 -1.40 6.50 13.96
N VAL A 72 -0.31 5.73 14.06
CA VAL A 72 -0.20 4.58 14.97
C VAL A 72 -0.38 4.94 16.44
N GLU A 73 0.02 6.15 16.85
CA GLU A 73 -0.10 6.62 18.23
C GLU A 73 -1.55 6.78 18.68
N SER A 74 -2.46 7.11 17.75
CA SER A 74 -3.88 7.27 18.04
C SER A 74 -4.62 5.95 18.31
N LEU A 75 -4.00 4.82 17.94
CA LEU A 75 -4.59 3.49 18.10
C LEU A 75 -4.50 3.03 19.56
N SER A 76 -5.63 2.65 20.13
CA SER A 76 -5.72 1.92 21.39
C SER A 76 -6.72 0.78 21.26
N MET A 77 -6.54 -0.28 22.05
CA MET A 77 -7.45 -1.43 22.05
C MET A 77 -8.90 -1.01 22.39
N ARG A 78 -9.07 0.00 23.25
CA ARG A 78 -10.38 0.53 23.60
C ARG A 78 -11.04 1.26 22.43
N LYS A 79 -10.30 2.19 21.80
CA LYS A 79 -10.78 2.91 20.61
C LYS A 79 -11.18 1.91 19.51
N LEU A 80 -10.36 0.88 19.31
CA LEU A 80 -10.63 -0.16 18.33
C LEU A 80 -11.92 -0.94 18.65
N ALA A 81 -12.11 -1.35 19.91
CA ALA A 81 -13.35 -2.02 20.33
C ALA A 81 -14.59 -1.14 20.08
N ASP A 82 -14.48 0.15 20.44
CA ASP A 82 -15.55 1.12 20.26
C ASP A 82 -15.87 1.33 18.77
N THR A 83 -14.84 1.43 17.91
CA THR A 83 -14.98 1.55 16.44
C THR A 83 -15.65 0.32 15.81
N VAL A 84 -15.28 -0.89 16.23
CA VAL A 84 -15.86 -2.14 15.71
C VAL A 84 -17.26 -2.42 16.30
N GLY A 85 -17.64 -1.75 17.39
CA GLY A 85 -18.94 -1.94 18.04
C GLY A 85 -19.01 -3.21 18.91
N VAL A 86 -17.88 -3.62 19.48
CA VAL A 86 -17.77 -4.80 20.37
C VAL A 86 -17.43 -4.40 21.80
N SER A 87 -17.51 -5.35 22.74
CA SER A 87 -17.11 -5.07 24.13
C SER A 87 -15.63 -4.71 24.22
N ARG A 88 -15.26 -3.89 25.22
CA ARG A 88 -13.86 -3.49 25.43
C ARG A 88 -12.89 -4.64 25.65
N THR A 89 -13.39 -5.81 26.09
CA THR A 89 -12.58 -7.01 26.29
C THR A 89 -12.46 -7.86 25.03
N ALA A 90 -13.34 -7.69 24.04
CA ALA A 90 -13.40 -8.55 22.86
C ALA A 90 -12.08 -8.57 22.05
N PRO A 91 -11.41 -7.44 21.77
CA PRO A 91 -10.13 -7.47 21.06
C PRO A 91 -9.03 -8.27 21.78
N TYR A 92 -9.05 -8.29 23.11
CA TYR A 92 -8.04 -8.97 23.92
C TYR A 92 -8.10 -10.50 23.82
N HIS A 93 -9.21 -11.06 23.33
CA HIS A 93 -9.31 -12.50 23.04
C HIS A 93 -8.53 -12.89 21.77
N HIS A 94 -8.21 -11.92 20.90
CA HIS A 94 -7.49 -12.14 19.65
C HIS A 94 -6.06 -11.58 19.72
N PHE A 95 -5.89 -10.43 20.36
CA PHE A 95 -4.61 -9.74 20.47
C PHE A 95 -4.33 -9.38 21.91
N LYS A 96 -3.26 -9.95 22.48
CA LYS A 96 -2.87 -9.72 23.89
C LYS A 96 -2.73 -8.23 24.23
N ASP A 97 -2.20 -7.44 23.30
CA ASP A 97 -1.96 -6.01 23.46
C ASP A 97 -1.90 -5.32 22.09
N LYS A 98 -1.68 -3.99 22.10
CA LYS A 98 -1.50 -3.18 20.89
C LYS A 98 -0.33 -3.68 20.03
N ASN A 99 0.77 -4.14 20.63
CA ASN A 99 1.92 -4.61 19.87
C ASN A 99 1.59 -5.90 19.12
N ALA A 100 0.85 -6.83 19.72
CA ALA A 100 0.38 -8.05 19.06
C ALA A 100 -0.53 -7.74 17.85
N LEU A 101 -1.43 -6.76 17.99
CA LEU A 101 -2.27 -6.29 16.88
C LEU A 101 -1.43 -5.68 15.75
N LEU A 102 -0.46 -4.82 16.08
CA LEU A 102 0.43 -4.22 15.08
C LEU A 102 1.31 -5.26 14.38
N CYS A 103 1.78 -6.29 15.10
CA CYS A 103 2.50 -7.40 14.50
C CYS A 103 1.63 -8.16 13.50
N ALA A 104 0.36 -8.41 13.83
CA ALA A 104 -0.57 -9.08 12.93
C ALA A 104 -0.87 -8.26 11.66
N LEU A 105 -0.95 -6.92 11.76
CA LEU A 105 -1.06 -6.05 10.59
C LEU A 105 0.18 -6.12 9.69
N ALA A 106 1.37 -6.09 10.29
CA ALA A 106 2.63 -6.24 9.54
C ALA A 106 2.74 -7.62 8.88
N GLU A 107 2.31 -8.68 9.57
CA GLU A 107 2.22 -10.04 9.02
C GLU A 107 1.33 -10.10 7.80
N GLN A 108 0.15 -9.49 7.85
CA GLN A 108 -0.74 -9.40 6.70
C GLN A 108 -0.06 -8.72 5.51
N GLY A 109 0.68 -7.63 5.74
CA GLY A 109 1.42 -6.96 4.67
C GLY A 109 2.50 -7.84 4.04
N PHE A 110 3.22 -8.63 4.83
CA PHE A 110 4.18 -9.61 4.31
C PHE A 110 3.53 -10.71 3.47
N TYR A 111 2.34 -11.20 3.87
CA TYR A 111 1.58 -12.17 3.09
C TYR A 111 1.03 -11.58 1.79
N GLU A 112 0.55 -10.34 1.81
CA GLU A 112 0.11 -9.63 0.61
C GLU A 112 1.27 -9.44 -0.38
N GLN A 113 2.44 -9.03 0.09
CA GLN A 113 3.64 -8.91 -0.74
C GLN A 113 4.10 -10.26 -1.32
N ALA A 114 4.11 -11.33 -0.50
CA ALA A 114 4.44 -12.68 -0.99
C ALA A 114 3.46 -13.17 -2.04
N LYS A 115 2.16 -12.95 -1.82
CA LYS A 115 1.09 -13.26 -2.77
C LYS A 115 1.27 -12.49 -4.08
N MET A 116 1.59 -11.20 -4.02
CA MET A 116 1.87 -10.37 -5.19
C MET A 116 3.03 -10.93 -6.02
N LEU A 117 4.15 -11.25 -5.36
CA LEU A 117 5.32 -11.87 -5.99
C LEU A 117 4.95 -13.20 -6.68
N HIS A 118 4.30 -14.11 -5.96
CA HIS A 118 3.90 -15.41 -6.50
C HIS A 118 2.92 -15.28 -7.67
N SER A 119 1.96 -14.35 -7.57
CA SER A 119 0.97 -14.13 -8.61
C SER A 119 1.61 -13.62 -9.91
N LEU A 120 2.57 -12.69 -9.81
CA LEU A 120 3.28 -12.15 -10.97
C LEU A 120 4.21 -13.18 -11.61
N ARG A 121 4.86 -14.03 -10.81
CA ARG A 121 5.65 -15.17 -11.31
C ARG A 121 4.81 -16.21 -12.04
N ALA A 122 3.57 -16.44 -11.61
CA ALA A 122 2.67 -17.42 -12.22
C ALA A 122 1.99 -16.92 -13.51
N GLN A 123 2.07 -15.63 -13.83
CA GLN A 123 1.52 -15.09 -15.07
C GLN A 123 2.36 -15.51 -16.29
N LYS A 124 1.72 -15.61 -17.45
CA LYS A 124 2.37 -15.88 -18.74
C LYS A 124 3.06 -14.63 -19.30
N ASN A 125 3.99 -14.05 -18.55
CA ASN A 125 4.85 -12.95 -18.99
C ASN A 125 6.26 -13.47 -19.30
N THR A 126 7.06 -12.71 -20.03
CA THR A 126 8.51 -12.89 -19.99
C THR A 126 9.04 -12.59 -18.58
N ALA A 127 10.20 -13.13 -18.21
CA ALA A 127 10.77 -12.84 -16.88
C ALA A 127 11.09 -11.36 -16.69
N GLU A 128 11.54 -10.66 -17.74
CA GLU A 128 11.77 -9.22 -17.71
C GLU A 128 10.48 -8.45 -17.41
N GLU A 129 9.39 -8.74 -18.14
CA GLU A 129 8.09 -8.11 -17.91
C GLU A 129 7.54 -8.44 -16.52
N GLY A 130 7.70 -9.68 -16.06
CA GLY A 130 7.30 -10.11 -14.71
C GLY A 130 8.03 -9.33 -13.62
N PHE A 131 9.34 -9.17 -13.76
CA PHE A 131 10.16 -8.37 -12.85
C PHE A 131 9.75 -6.90 -12.87
N LYS A 132 9.61 -6.29 -14.06
CA LYS A 132 9.12 -4.91 -14.22
C LYS A 132 7.79 -4.68 -13.50
N LYS A 133 6.80 -5.54 -13.77
CA LYS A 133 5.49 -5.47 -13.12
C LYS A 133 5.58 -5.59 -11.60
N TYR A 134 6.49 -6.42 -11.09
CA TYR A 134 6.70 -6.54 -9.65
C TYR A 134 7.30 -5.29 -9.02
N VAL A 135 8.30 -4.67 -9.66
CA VAL A 135 8.88 -3.43 -9.15
C VAL A 135 7.82 -2.33 -9.05
N HIS A 136 7.00 -2.16 -10.08
CA HIS A 136 5.88 -1.22 -10.07
C HIS A 136 4.87 -1.56 -8.97
N ALA A 137 4.41 -2.81 -8.90
CA ALA A 137 3.43 -3.23 -7.89
C ALA A 137 3.96 -3.12 -6.45
N TYR A 138 5.26 -3.36 -6.23
CA TYR A 138 5.91 -3.20 -4.93
C TYR A 138 5.83 -1.75 -4.45
N LEU A 139 6.16 -0.80 -5.32
CA LEU A 139 6.16 0.63 -4.99
C LEU A 139 4.74 1.17 -4.87
N GLU A 140 3.86 0.80 -5.79
CA GLU A 140 2.44 1.16 -5.70
C GLU A 140 1.84 0.69 -4.37
N TYR A 141 2.10 -0.56 -3.97
CA TYR A 141 1.66 -1.08 -2.69
C TYR A 141 2.23 -0.29 -1.51
N ALA A 142 3.53 0.01 -1.53
CA ALA A 142 4.18 0.78 -0.47
C ALA A 142 3.56 2.17 -0.31
N LEU A 143 3.18 2.83 -1.40
CA LEU A 143 2.58 4.17 -1.37
C LEU A 143 1.10 4.15 -0.98
N GLN A 144 0.33 3.18 -1.47
CA GLN A 144 -1.10 3.03 -1.16
C GLN A 144 -1.35 2.55 0.28
N HIS A 145 -0.37 1.82 0.84
CA HIS A 145 -0.42 1.21 2.17
C HIS A 145 0.77 1.63 3.03
N ASN A 146 1.13 2.92 3.00
CA ASN A 146 2.34 3.44 3.67
C ASN A 146 2.39 3.09 5.16
N GLU A 147 1.24 3.05 5.84
CA GLU A 147 1.19 2.79 7.27
C GLU A 147 1.43 1.31 7.58
N THR A 148 0.90 0.41 6.75
CA THR A 148 1.21 -1.02 6.82
C THR A 148 2.68 -1.25 6.48
N TYR A 149 3.21 -0.55 5.46
CA TYR A 149 4.61 -0.64 5.06
C TYR A 149 5.56 -0.19 6.19
N ASP A 150 5.18 0.86 6.91
CA ASP A 150 5.85 1.33 8.13
C ASP A 150 5.85 0.29 9.25
N LEU A 151 4.79 -0.49 9.39
CA LEU A 151 4.79 -1.62 10.34
C LEU A 151 5.68 -2.77 9.84
N MET A 152 5.65 -3.07 8.54
CA MET A 152 6.44 -4.15 7.95
C MET A 152 7.95 -3.93 8.08
N TYR A 153 8.45 -2.70 7.92
CA TYR A 153 9.89 -2.42 7.86
C TYR A 153 10.37 -1.33 8.81
N GLY A 154 9.46 -0.61 9.46
CA GLY A 154 9.78 0.56 10.24
C GLY A 154 10.19 0.26 11.70
N ARG A 155 10.68 1.33 12.34
CA ARG A 155 11.28 1.26 13.68
C ARG A 155 10.28 0.85 14.76
N THR A 156 8.99 1.15 14.58
CA THR A 156 7.93 0.91 15.57
C THR A 156 7.90 -0.53 16.06
N LEU A 157 7.99 -1.50 15.15
CA LEU A 157 8.01 -2.92 15.51
C LEU A 157 9.44 -3.45 15.66
N TRP A 158 10.36 -3.09 14.74
CA TRP A 158 11.65 -3.75 14.64
C TRP A 158 12.75 -3.18 15.55
N LYS A 159 12.68 -1.90 15.93
CA LYS A 159 13.70 -1.24 16.75
C LYS A 159 13.18 -0.88 18.15
N ALA A 160 11.99 -0.30 18.23
CA ALA A 160 11.39 0.18 19.47
C ALA A 160 10.41 -0.83 20.08
N GLY A 161 9.81 -1.68 19.26
CA GLY A 161 8.84 -2.70 19.66
C GLY A 161 9.47 -4.05 19.96
N ASN A 162 8.61 -5.06 20.02
CA ASN A 162 9.02 -6.46 20.13
C ASN A 162 8.30 -7.25 19.03
N PRO A 163 8.95 -7.50 17.87
CA PRO A 163 8.29 -8.20 16.77
C PRO A 163 7.99 -9.64 17.21
N SER A 164 6.77 -10.09 16.96
CA SER A 164 6.34 -11.47 17.22
C SER A 164 7.18 -12.46 16.42
N ASP A 165 7.25 -13.71 16.88
CA ASP A 165 7.96 -14.75 16.13
C ASP A 165 7.24 -15.10 14.81
N SER A 166 5.91 -14.98 14.77
CA SER A 166 5.12 -15.08 13.53
C SER A 166 5.46 -13.97 12.54
N LEU A 167 5.64 -12.73 12.99
CA LEU A 167 6.09 -11.61 12.14
C LEU A 167 7.49 -11.84 11.59
N LYS A 168 8.42 -12.27 12.44
CA LYS A 168 9.79 -12.62 11.99
C LYS A 168 9.76 -13.75 10.97
N ALA A 169 8.92 -14.78 11.18
CA ALA A 169 8.77 -15.89 10.25
C ALA A 169 8.19 -15.44 8.91
N ALA A 170 7.12 -14.64 8.92
CA ALA A 170 6.51 -14.07 7.71
C ALA A 170 7.52 -13.22 6.93
N SER A 171 8.21 -12.30 7.61
CA SER A 171 9.27 -11.47 7.00
C SER A 171 10.37 -12.31 6.37
N LYS A 172 10.88 -13.32 7.08
CA LYS A 172 11.92 -14.24 6.59
C LYS A 172 11.44 -15.04 5.38
N GLN A 173 10.20 -15.52 5.40
CA GLN A 173 9.63 -16.29 4.30
C GLN A 173 9.45 -15.44 3.04
N THR A 174 8.94 -14.22 3.19
CA THR A 174 8.80 -13.27 2.07
C THR A 174 10.16 -12.93 1.48
N PHE A 175 11.18 -12.68 2.32
CA PHE A 175 12.54 -12.44 1.83
C PHE A 175 13.14 -13.68 1.15
N LYS A 176 12.89 -14.89 1.66
CA LYS A 176 13.33 -16.12 0.99
C LYS A 176 12.70 -16.25 -0.40
N ALA A 177 11.39 -16.02 -0.52
CA ALA A 177 10.70 -16.06 -1.81
C ALA A 177 11.26 -15.05 -2.82
N TRP A 178 11.72 -13.89 -2.33
CA TRP A 178 12.45 -12.91 -3.13
C TRP A 178 13.80 -13.45 -3.61
N ILE A 179 14.62 -14.00 -2.71
CA ILE A 179 15.92 -14.57 -3.10
C ILE A 179 15.78 -15.73 -4.09
N ASP A 180 14.80 -16.62 -3.88
CA ASP A 180 14.53 -17.73 -4.80
C ASP A 180 14.18 -17.20 -6.21
N TRP A 181 13.45 -16.10 -6.30
CA TRP A 181 13.14 -15.50 -7.61
C TRP A 181 14.33 -14.75 -8.22
N VAL A 182 15.15 -14.10 -7.39
CA VAL A 182 16.40 -13.46 -7.86
C VAL A 182 17.32 -14.49 -8.52
N GLU A 183 17.43 -15.70 -7.97
CA GLU A 183 18.19 -16.80 -8.57
C GLU A 183 17.69 -17.12 -9.98
N GLU A 184 16.38 -17.31 -10.15
CA GLU A 184 15.76 -17.54 -11.47
C GLU A 184 15.96 -16.37 -12.45
N LEU A 185 15.94 -15.13 -11.95
CA LEU A 185 16.18 -13.92 -12.75
C LEU A 185 17.65 -13.82 -13.19
N GLN A 186 18.59 -14.30 -12.38
CA GLN A 186 20.01 -14.39 -12.75
C GLN A 186 20.25 -15.46 -13.82
N GLU A 187 19.63 -16.64 -13.68
CA GLU A 187 19.70 -17.72 -14.68
C GLU A 187 19.19 -17.27 -16.06
N GLN A 188 18.20 -16.37 -16.06
CA GLN A 188 17.61 -15.79 -17.27
C GLN A 188 18.30 -14.51 -17.75
N ASN A 189 19.43 -14.15 -17.14
CA ASN A 189 20.21 -12.94 -17.44
C ASN A 189 19.44 -11.61 -17.27
N ILE A 190 18.32 -11.60 -16.54
CA ILE A 190 17.57 -10.38 -16.22
C ILE A 190 18.31 -9.58 -15.17
N LEU A 191 18.74 -10.22 -14.09
CA LEU A 191 19.58 -9.60 -13.05
C LEU A 191 21.05 -10.03 -13.20
N PRO A 192 22.02 -9.20 -12.75
CA PRO A 192 23.44 -9.52 -12.84
C PRO A 192 23.80 -10.83 -12.12
N SER A 193 24.53 -11.71 -12.79
CA SER A 193 25.04 -12.98 -12.24
C SER A 193 26.47 -12.88 -11.69
N ASN A 194 26.99 -11.66 -11.50
CA ASN A 194 28.34 -11.39 -10.99
C ASN A 194 28.48 -11.56 -9.46
N ASN A 195 27.42 -11.96 -8.75
CA ASN A 195 27.43 -12.26 -7.32
C ASN A 195 26.31 -13.25 -6.96
N THR A 196 26.26 -13.70 -5.71
CA THR A 196 25.25 -14.65 -5.24
C THR A 196 23.84 -14.05 -5.26
N PRO A 197 22.78 -14.87 -5.43
CA PRO A 197 21.39 -14.41 -5.37
C PRO A 197 21.08 -13.63 -4.09
N LEU A 198 21.68 -14.03 -2.96
CA LEU A 198 21.53 -13.33 -1.69
C LEU A 198 22.04 -11.88 -1.76
N ARG A 199 23.23 -11.65 -2.33
CA ARG A 199 23.82 -10.30 -2.38
C ARG A 199 23.10 -9.42 -3.39
N ILE A 200 22.79 -9.95 -4.57
CA ILE A 200 22.00 -9.23 -5.58
C ILE A 200 20.61 -8.93 -5.04
N GLY A 201 19.95 -9.89 -4.38
CA GLY A 201 18.64 -9.72 -3.79
C GLY A 201 18.61 -8.68 -2.67
N GLN A 202 19.66 -8.60 -1.85
CA GLN A 202 19.79 -7.55 -0.82
C GLN A 202 19.93 -6.15 -1.41
N THR A 203 20.77 -5.96 -2.44
CA THR A 203 21.02 -4.64 -3.02
C THR A 203 19.89 -4.16 -3.93
N THR A 204 19.26 -5.07 -4.66
CA THR A 204 18.05 -4.77 -5.44
C THR A 204 16.92 -4.39 -4.49
N TRP A 205 16.64 -5.19 -3.46
CA TRP A 205 15.63 -4.85 -2.45
C TRP A 205 15.93 -3.53 -1.73
N ALA A 206 17.20 -3.26 -1.38
CA ALA A 206 17.58 -1.97 -0.80
C ALA A 206 17.27 -0.78 -1.70
N SER A 207 17.37 -0.95 -3.03
CA SER A 207 16.99 0.08 -4.01
C SER A 207 15.48 0.31 -4.02
N LEU A 208 14.68 -0.77 -4.08
CA LEU A 208 13.21 -0.68 -4.02
C LEU A 208 12.75 -0.06 -2.68
N HIS A 209 13.31 -0.52 -1.56
CA HIS A 209 12.98 -0.02 -0.23
C HIS A 209 13.38 1.45 -0.07
N GLY A 210 14.58 1.83 -0.54
CA GLY A 210 15.04 3.21 -0.51
C GLY A 210 14.11 4.14 -1.28
N LEU A 211 13.71 3.76 -2.50
CA LEU A 211 12.78 4.56 -3.29
C LEU A 211 11.42 4.67 -2.61
N ALA A 212 10.87 3.56 -2.11
CA ALA A 212 9.61 3.56 -1.34
C ALA A 212 9.70 4.51 -0.13
N ARG A 213 10.77 4.45 0.65
CA ARG A 213 10.98 5.32 1.81
C ARG A 213 11.05 6.79 1.44
N LEU A 214 11.77 7.15 0.38
CA LEU A 214 11.91 8.55 -0.04
C LEU A 214 10.57 9.19 -0.38
N PHE A 215 9.65 8.43 -0.99
CA PHE A 215 8.28 8.90 -1.23
C PHE A 215 7.40 8.87 0.02
N ILE A 216 7.43 7.78 0.80
CA ILE A 216 6.63 7.66 2.05
C ILE A 216 7.00 8.77 3.04
N ASP A 217 8.29 9.09 3.16
CA ASP A 217 8.80 10.13 4.05
C ASP A 217 8.59 11.56 3.50
N GLY A 218 8.00 11.70 2.31
CA GLY A 218 7.73 12.98 1.67
C GLY A 218 8.97 13.74 1.22
N ILE A 219 10.10 13.05 1.05
CA ILE A 219 11.34 13.65 0.52
C ILE A 219 11.21 13.88 -0.99
N TYR A 220 10.59 12.92 -1.69
CA TYR A 220 10.15 13.08 -3.07
C TYR A 220 8.68 13.48 -3.08
N LEU A 221 8.39 14.65 -3.64
CA LEU A 221 7.08 15.29 -3.60
C LEU A 221 6.28 15.10 -4.88
N ASP A 222 6.96 14.87 -6.00
CA ASP A 222 6.32 14.74 -7.30
C ASP A 222 6.12 13.27 -7.67
N THR A 223 4.86 12.82 -7.64
CA THR A 223 4.50 11.47 -8.06
C THR A 223 4.50 11.30 -9.57
N GLU A 224 4.50 12.38 -10.36
CA GLU A 224 4.59 12.33 -11.82
C GLU A 224 5.97 11.78 -12.26
N ASP A 225 7.02 12.05 -11.48
CA ASP A 225 8.37 11.51 -11.72
C ASP A 225 8.53 10.03 -11.32
N LEU A 226 7.61 9.47 -10.53
CA LEU A 226 7.75 8.12 -9.98
C LEU A 226 7.96 7.08 -11.07
N THR A 227 7.18 7.14 -12.14
CA THR A 227 7.28 6.19 -13.25
C THR A 227 8.67 6.22 -13.89
N ASP A 228 9.20 7.42 -14.18
CA ASP A 228 10.51 7.57 -14.80
C ASP A 228 11.64 7.12 -13.86
N MET A 229 11.54 7.43 -12.56
CA MET A 229 12.48 6.95 -11.55
C MET A 229 12.48 5.42 -11.45
N VAL A 230 11.29 4.79 -11.52
CA VAL A 230 11.15 3.33 -11.49
C VAL A 230 11.76 2.69 -12.72
N GLU A 231 11.46 3.22 -13.91
CA GLU A 231 12.04 2.72 -15.15
C GLU A 231 13.57 2.87 -15.16
N GLN A 232 14.10 3.98 -14.65
CA GLN A 232 15.54 4.15 -14.51
C GLN A 232 16.15 3.20 -13.47
N MET A 233 15.48 2.98 -12.34
CA MET A 233 15.90 2.00 -11.34
C MET A 233 15.95 0.60 -11.95
N ILE A 234 14.91 0.17 -12.66
CA ILE A 234 14.87 -1.12 -13.35
C ILE A 234 16.05 -1.25 -14.32
N LYS A 235 16.31 -0.23 -15.16
CA LYS A 235 17.47 -0.21 -16.07
C LYS A 235 18.80 -0.38 -15.33
N ASN A 236 18.95 0.25 -14.18
CA ASN A 236 20.17 0.15 -13.36
C ASN A 236 20.32 -1.23 -12.69
N LEU A 237 19.20 -1.88 -12.37
CA LEU A 237 19.19 -3.19 -11.70
C LEU A 237 19.36 -4.35 -12.68
N CYS A 238 18.85 -4.23 -13.90
CA CYS A 238 18.95 -5.27 -14.91
C CYS A 238 20.35 -5.33 -15.52
N SER A 239 20.75 -6.53 -15.98
CA SER A 239 21.97 -6.69 -16.77
C SER A 239 21.85 -5.85 -18.05
N THR A 240 22.85 -5.04 -18.36
CA THR A 240 22.94 -4.37 -19.66
C THR A 240 23.14 -5.44 -20.74
N SER A 241 22.21 -5.56 -21.69
CA SER A 241 22.46 -6.30 -22.93
C SER A 241 23.74 -5.73 -23.55
N THR A 242 24.78 -6.55 -23.60
CA THR A 242 26.03 -6.21 -24.29
C THR A 242 25.90 -6.60 -25.75
#